data_AF-A0A2T4BX33-F1
#
_entry.id   AF-A0A2T4BX33-F1
#
_cell.length_a   1.000
_cell.length_b   1.000
_cell.length_c   1.000
_cell.angle_alpha   90.00
_cell.angle_beta   90.00
_cell.angle_gamma   90.00
#
_symmetry.space_group_name_H-M   'P 1'
#
loop_
_entity.id
_entity.type
_entity.pdbx_description
1 polymer ?
#
loop_
_entity_poly.entity_id
_entity_poly.type
_entity_poly.pdbx_seq_one_letter_code
_entity_poly.pdbx_strand_id
1 'polypeptide(L)'
;MSAPTAPTETPAAPAAPVAAPAPASVQSSTPLKSGPIDDDDVNHWKDRFNDVLSRPGEHVNSKSPAGALSWATHLFDCFKPIDLCLITCCVPCVTFGKTHHRVNKNGNMDGYEPINTSCLLFCGSSCCALHWIPASMQRAAIRAKYNLEGNCIEDIAKSFCCACCNLIQLEKETEHREALLRNGSSEQYKSDNGMVYPGAN
;
A
#
# COMPACT_ATOMS: atom_id res chain seq x y z
N MET A 1 0.23 68.61 59.11
CA MET A 1 -0.94 68.38 58.24
C MET A 1 -0.74 67.00 57.64
N SER A 2 -1.24 65.99 58.37
CA SER A 2 -1.02 64.58 58.06
C SER A 2 -2.06 64.11 57.05
N ALA A 3 -1.61 63.46 55.97
CA ALA A 3 -2.45 62.93 54.91
C ALA A 3 -3.28 61.73 55.39
N PRO A 4 -4.58 61.62 55.04
CA PRO A 4 -5.37 60.43 55.28
C PRO A 4 -5.17 59.37 54.19
N THR A 5 -5.18 58.13 54.67
CA THR A 5 -4.89 56.84 54.04
C THR A 5 -5.92 56.44 52.98
N ALA A 6 -5.43 55.87 51.87
CA ALA A 6 -6.22 55.32 50.77
C ALA A 6 -6.85 53.94 51.10
N PRO A 7 -8.00 53.59 50.51
CA PRO A 7 -8.65 52.29 50.71
C PRO A 7 -8.01 51.17 49.88
N THR A 8 -8.01 49.98 50.48
CA THR A 8 -7.53 48.69 50.02
C THR A 8 -8.21 48.20 48.74
N GLU A 9 -7.45 48.01 47.65
CA GLU A 9 -7.86 47.18 46.51
C GLU A 9 -7.37 45.73 46.71
N THR A 10 -8.31 44.80 46.61
CA THR A 10 -8.11 43.35 46.63
C THR A 10 -7.35 42.88 45.39
N PRO A 11 -6.30 42.04 45.52
CA PRO A 11 -5.62 41.49 44.35
C PRO A 11 -6.51 40.47 43.62
N ALA A 12 -6.73 40.70 42.32
CA ALA A 12 -7.38 39.77 41.42
C ALA A 12 -6.57 38.46 41.29
N ALA A 13 -7.26 37.33 41.36
CA ALA A 13 -6.68 36.00 41.23
C ALA A 13 -6.03 35.80 39.83
N PRO A 14 -4.93 35.03 39.72
CA PRO A 14 -4.30 34.75 38.44
C PRO A 14 -5.20 33.85 37.57
N ALA A 15 -5.37 34.25 36.32
CA ALA A 15 -6.11 33.50 35.31
C ALA A 15 -5.43 32.15 35.02
N ALA A 16 -6.21 31.07 35.00
CA ALA A 16 -5.77 29.73 34.64
C ALA A 16 -5.28 29.66 33.18
N PRO A 17 -4.30 28.81 32.86
CA PRO A 17 -3.80 28.67 31.49
C PRO A 17 -4.85 28.03 30.58
N VAL A 18 -5.05 28.64 29.41
CA VAL A 18 -5.93 28.16 28.35
C VAL A 18 -5.39 26.83 27.79
N ALA A 19 -6.20 25.78 27.86
CA ALA A 19 -5.88 24.47 27.29
C ALA A 19 -5.73 24.57 25.77
N ALA A 20 -4.66 23.97 25.23
CA ALA A 20 -4.42 23.87 23.80
C ALA A 20 -5.54 23.07 23.10
N PRO A 21 -5.96 23.44 21.88
CA PRO A 21 -6.96 22.66 21.15
C PRO A 21 -6.38 21.29 20.77
N ALA A 22 -7.16 20.24 21.04
CA ALA A 22 -6.87 18.87 20.64
C ALA A 22 -6.70 18.79 19.10
N PRO A 23 -5.80 17.93 18.58
CA PRO A 23 -5.65 17.77 17.14
C PRO A 23 -6.95 17.26 16.53
N ALA A 24 -7.50 18.04 15.61
CA ALA A 24 -8.65 17.64 14.80
C ALA A 24 -8.29 16.36 14.06
N SER A 25 -9.16 15.35 14.17
CA SER A 25 -9.12 14.15 13.34
C SER A 25 -9.05 14.56 11.87
N VAL A 26 -8.01 14.11 11.16
CA VAL A 26 -7.89 14.25 9.71
C VAL A 26 -9.04 13.46 9.10
N GLN A 27 -10.12 14.15 8.77
CA GLN A 27 -11.20 13.60 7.96
C GLN A 27 -10.66 13.50 6.54
N SER A 28 -10.39 12.26 6.10
CA SER A 28 -10.05 11.96 4.71
C SER A 28 -11.23 12.36 3.81
N SER A 29 -11.17 13.56 3.25
CA SER A 29 -12.10 14.01 2.22
C SER A 29 -11.86 13.20 0.96
N THR A 30 -12.83 12.39 0.56
CA THR A 30 -12.82 11.64 -0.69
C THR A 30 -12.83 12.62 -1.88
N PRO A 31 -11.81 12.68 -2.75
CA PRO A 31 -11.85 13.55 -3.92
C PRO A 31 -12.78 12.96 -4.98
N LEU A 32 -13.59 13.81 -5.62
CA LEU A 32 -14.34 13.48 -6.83
C LEU A 32 -13.39 12.89 -7.90
N LYS A 33 -13.75 11.73 -8.48
CA LYS A 33 -12.99 11.05 -9.56
C LYS A 33 -12.69 12.01 -10.70
N SER A 34 -11.46 12.54 -10.70
CA SER A 34 -10.93 13.45 -11.70
C SER A 34 -10.06 12.63 -12.66
N GLY A 35 -10.71 12.00 -13.65
CA GLY A 35 -10.02 11.25 -14.70
C GLY A 35 -9.28 9.98 -14.24
N PRO A 36 -8.51 9.34 -15.15
CA PRO A 36 -7.77 8.10 -14.87
C PRO A 36 -6.50 8.31 -14.03
N ILE A 37 -6.10 9.57 -13.78
CA ILE A 37 -4.86 9.93 -13.13
C ILE A 37 -5.17 10.37 -11.70
N ASP A 38 -4.66 9.61 -10.74
CA ASP A 38 -4.70 9.87 -9.31
C ASP A 38 -3.34 10.43 -8.85
N ASP A 39 -3.34 11.61 -8.23
CA ASP A 39 -2.16 12.31 -7.73
C ASP A 39 -1.41 11.50 -6.67
N ASP A 40 -2.12 10.72 -5.85
CA ASP A 40 -1.50 9.88 -4.81
C ASP A 40 -0.63 8.77 -5.43
N ASP A 41 -1.09 8.18 -6.55
CA ASP A 41 -0.31 7.20 -7.29
C ASP A 41 0.90 7.84 -7.98
N VAL A 42 0.75 9.05 -8.52
CA VAL A 42 1.87 9.79 -9.14
C VAL A 42 2.96 10.05 -8.11
N ASN A 43 2.58 10.55 -6.92
CA ASN A 43 3.51 10.80 -5.83
C ASN A 43 4.15 9.50 -5.34
N HIS A 44 3.37 8.44 -5.15
CA HIS A 44 3.88 7.12 -4.79
C HIS A 44 4.98 6.66 -5.78
N TRP A 45 4.71 6.70 -7.08
CA TRP A 45 5.70 6.28 -8.07
C TRP A 45 6.92 7.18 -8.08
N LYS A 46 6.74 8.50 -8.04
CA LYS A 46 7.83 9.48 -7.96
C LYS A 46 8.74 9.20 -6.76
N ASP A 47 8.17 8.99 -5.59
CA ASP A 47 8.93 8.72 -4.37
C ASP A 47 9.70 7.42 -4.46
N ARG A 48 9.07 6.36 -5.01
CA ARG A 48 9.75 5.08 -5.24
C ARG A 48 10.90 5.22 -6.24
N PHE A 49 10.74 5.99 -7.32
CA PHE A 49 11.83 6.25 -8.27
C PHE A 49 12.98 7.03 -7.61
N ASN A 50 12.66 8.10 -6.86
CA ASN A 50 13.66 8.89 -6.16
C ASN A 50 14.39 8.08 -5.09
N ASP A 51 13.69 7.20 -4.37
CA ASP A 51 14.29 6.31 -3.38
C ASP A 51 15.30 5.37 -4.04
N VAL A 52 14.91 4.67 -5.12
CA VAL A 52 15.83 3.78 -5.86
C VAL A 52 17.07 4.54 -6.37
N LEU A 53 16.90 5.78 -6.85
CA LEU A 53 18.01 6.60 -7.35
C LEU A 53 18.91 7.17 -6.25
N SER A 54 18.36 7.45 -5.06
CA SER A 54 19.13 8.00 -3.93
C SER A 54 20.03 6.96 -3.26
N ARG A 55 19.66 5.67 -3.35
CA ARG A 55 20.34 4.55 -2.69
C ARG A 55 20.36 3.29 -3.56
N PRO A 56 20.98 3.34 -4.75
CA PRO A 56 20.99 2.21 -5.68
C PRO A 56 21.74 1.00 -5.13
N GLY A 57 22.83 1.23 -4.38
CA GLY A 57 23.63 0.16 -3.78
C GLY A 57 22.86 -0.65 -2.74
N GLU A 58 22.01 -0.01 -1.93
CA GLU A 58 21.16 -0.70 -0.95
C GLU A 58 20.12 -1.57 -1.64
N HIS A 59 19.46 -1.03 -2.68
CA HIS A 59 18.46 -1.76 -3.44
C HIS A 59 19.07 -2.96 -4.16
N VAL A 60 20.19 -2.78 -4.87
CA VAL A 60 20.88 -3.87 -5.59
C VAL A 60 21.32 -4.98 -4.64
N ASN A 61 21.78 -4.64 -3.43
CA ASN A 61 22.18 -5.63 -2.43
C ASN A 61 21.02 -6.12 -1.54
N SER A 62 19.79 -5.63 -1.76
CA SER A 62 18.64 -6.04 -0.96
C SER A 62 18.30 -7.52 -1.19
N LYS A 63 18.19 -8.25 -0.09
CA LYS A 63 17.77 -9.65 -0.04
C LYS A 63 16.75 -9.81 1.07
N SER A 64 15.81 -10.71 0.87
CA SER A 64 14.83 -11.03 1.91
C SER A 64 15.51 -11.67 3.13
N PRO A 65 14.99 -11.44 4.34
CA PRO A 65 15.57 -11.97 5.57
C PRO A 65 15.46 -13.50 5.65
N ALA A 66 16.26 -14.11 6.54
CA ALA A 66 16.12 -15.53 6.86
C ALA A 66 14.73 -15.79 7.47
N GLY A 67 14.02 -16.80 6.95
CA GLY A 67 12.64 -17.10 7.36
C GLY A 67 11.56 -16.35 6.56
N ALA A 68 11.91 -15.69 5.45
CA ALA A 68 10.94 -15.18 4.49
C ALA A 68 10.05 -16.30 3.91
N LEU A 69 8.81 -15.96 3.59
CA LEU A 69 7.83 -16.89 3.03
C LEU A 69 8.15 -17.22 1.58
N SER A 70 7.86 -18.44 1.15
CA SER A 70 7.92 -18.81 -0.26
C SER A 70 6.79 -18.18 -1.06
N TRP A 71 7.00 -18.07 -2.37
CA TRP A 71 5.94 -17.68 -3.31
C TRP A 71 4.89 -18.80 -3.38
N ALA A 72 3.61 -18.46 -3.26
CA ALA A 72 2.52 -19.42 -3.38
C ALA A 72 2.32 -19.88 -4.83
N THR A 73 2.74 -19.05 -5.79
CA THR A 73 2.61 -19.29 -7.23
C THR A 73 3.96 -19.41 -7.91
N HIS A 74 4.09 -20.34 -8.86
CA HIS A 74 5.29 -20.47 -9.67
C HIS A 74 5.31 -19.47 -10.84
N LEU A 75 6.50 -19.01 -11.22
CA LEU A 75 6.67 -18.03 -12.29
C LEU A 75 6.10 -18.52 -13.63
N PHE A 76 6.30 -19.80 -13.98
CA PHE A 76 5.85 -20.37 -15.25
C PHE A 76 4.45 -20.98 -15.20
N ASP A 77 3.71 -20.83 -14.10
CA ASP A 77 2.30 -21.23 -14.00
C ASP A 77 1.36 -20.11 -14.51
N CYS A 78 1.75 -19.47 -15.62
CA CYS A 78 1.07 -18.30 -16.16
C CYS A 78 -0.21 -18.64 -16.95
N PHE A 79 -0.36 -19.87 -17.43
CA PHE A 79 -1.54 -20.33 -18.19
C PHE A 79 -2.76 -20.68 -17.33
N LYS A 80 -2.66 -20.50 -16.00
CA LYS A 80 -3.73 -20.82 -15.05
C LYS A 80 -4.00 -19.62 -14.15
N PRO A 81 -5.17 -18.95 -14.24
CA PRO A 81 -6.23 -19.13 -15.25
C PRO A 81 -5.84 -18.57 -16.63
N ILE A 82 -6.38 -19.15 -17.70
CA ILE A 82 -6.04 -18.76 -19.08
C ILE A 82 -6.50 -17.33 -19.42
N ASP A 83 -7.62 -16.88 -18.85
CA ASP A 83 -8.14 -15.53 -19.07
C ASP A 83 -7.17 -14.46 -18.58
N LEU A 84 -6.53 -14.70 -17.42
CA LEU A 84 -5.49 -13.82 -16.89
C LEU A 84 -4.23 -13.83 -17.77
N CYS A 85 -3.90 -14.98 -18.34
CA CYS A 85 -2.82 -15.07 -19.32
C CYS A 85 -3.10 -14.21 -20.55
N LEU A 86 -4.29 -14.36 -21.14
CA LEU A 86 -4.69 -13.64 -22.35
C LEU A 86 -4.74 -12.13 -22.11
N ILE A 87 -5.37 -11.68 -21.02
CA ILE A 87 -5.43 -10.24 -20.72
C ILE A 87 -4.05 -9.64 -20.46
N THR A 88 -3.17 -10.37 -19.78
CA THR A 88 -1.81 -9.88 -19.49
C THR A 88 -0.93 -9.90 -20.73
N CYS A 89 -1.11 -10.87 -21.63
CA CYS A 89 -0.40 -10.91 -22.91
C CYS A 89 -0.83 -9.77 -23.85
N CYS A 90 -2.14 -9.48 -23.92
CA CYS A 90 -2.68 -8.46 -24.82
C CYS A 90 -2.56 -7.04 -24.25
N VAL A 91 -2.78 -6.88 -22.95
CA VAL A 91 -2.87 -5.58 -22.26
C VAL A 91 -2.16 -5.66 -20.89
N PRO A 92 -0.84 -5.87 -20.85
CA PRO A 92 -0.09 -6.09 -19.61
C PRO A 92 -0.20 -4.93 -18.61
N CYS A 93 -0.40 -3.71 -19.10
CA CYS A 93 -0.57 -2.52 -18.27
C CYS A 93 -1.79 -2.59 -17.34
N VAL A 94 -2.89 -3.23 -17.77
CA VAL A 94 -4.09 -3.42 -16.95
C VAL A 94 -3.79 -4.37 -15.79
N THR A 95 -3.11 -5.50 -16.06
CA THR A 95 -2.69 -6.44 -15.00
C THR A 95 -1.72 -5.78 -14.02
N PHE A 96 -0.78 -4.99 -14.52
CA PHE A 96 0.15 -4.23 -13.69
C PHE A 96 -0.61 -3.25 -12.77
N GLY A 97 -1.50 -2.43 -13.34
CA GLY A 97 -2.31 -1.46 -12.58
C GLY A 97 -3.30 -2.12 -11.62
N LYS A 98 -3.86 -3.28 -11.98
CA LYS A 98 -4.71 -4.12 -11.10
C LYS A 98 -3.96 -4.54 -9.85
N THR A 99 -2.76 -5.07 -10.06
CA THR A 99 -1.90 -5.55 -8.99
C THR A 99 -1.46 -4.39 -8.09
N HIS A 100 -1.10 -3.24 -8.67
CA HIS A 100 -0.75 -2.04 -7.89
C HIS A 100 -1.92 -1.56 -7.01
N HIS A 101 -3.14 -1.47 -7.57
CA HIS A 101 -4.34 -1.08 -6.82
C HIS A 101 -4.61 -2.02 -5.65
N ARG A 102 -4.54 -3.33 -5.91
CA ARG A 102 -4.76 -4.38 -4.89
C ARG A 102 -3.80 -4.23 -3.71
N VAL A 103 -2.53 -3.92 -4.01
CA VAL A 103 -1.45 -3.89 -3.03
C VAL A 103 -1.42 -2.58 -2.25
N ASN A 104 -1.65 -1.44 -2.90
CA ASN A 104 -1.37 -0.13 -2.31
C ASN A 104 -2.62 0.66 -1.94
N LYS A 105 -3.79 0.33 -2.51
CA LYS A 105 -5.05 1.03 -2.22
C LYS A 105 -6.02 0.16 -1.45
N ASN A 106 -6.48 -0.93 -2.05
CA ASN A 106 -7.49 -1.78 -1.44
C ASN A 106 -7.41 -3.23 -1.94
N GLY A 107 -7.16 -4.15 -1.01
CA GLY A 107 -7.10 -5.59 -1.28
C GLY A 107 -8.42 -6.19 -1.79
N ASN A 108 -9.56 -5.56 -1.48
CA ASN A 108 -10.90 -5.95 -1.97
C ASN A 108 -11.21 -5.46 -3.39
N MET A 109 -10.32 -4.67 -4.00
CA MET A 109 -10.52 -4.08 -5.33
C MET A 109 -11.67 -3.06 -5.43
N ASP A 110 -12.21 -2.55 -4.31
CA ASP A 110 -13.19 -1.46 -4.36
C ASP A 110 -12.56 -0.22 -4.98
N GLY A 111 -13.31 0.46 -5.85
CA GLY A 111 -12.85 1.65 -6.55
C GLY A 111 -11.81 1.42 -7.65
N TYR A 112 -11.49 0.16 -7.98
CA TYR A 112 -10.56 -0.16 -9.06
C TYR A 112 -11.12 0.25 -10.43
N GLU A 113 -10.28 0.91 -11.22
CA GLU A 113 -10.51 1.19 -12.63
C GLU A 113 -9.42 0.52 -13.47
N PRO A 114 -9.76 -0.15 -14.60
CA PRO A 114 -8.77 -0.82 -15.45
C PRO A 114 -7.69 0.11 -15.99
N ILE A 115 -8.08 1.32 -16.36
CA ILE A 115 -7.17 2.38 -16.78
C ILE A 115 -6.98 3.32 -15.59
N ASN A 116 -5.84 3.19 -14.92
CA ASN A 116 -5.42 4.02 -13.79
C ASN A 116 -4.00 4.55 -14.00
N THR A 117 -3.50 5.39 -13.08
CA THR A 117 -2.14 5.97 -13.14
C THR A 117 -1.07 4.90 -13.38
N SER A 118 -1.11 3.80 -12.64
CA SER A 118 -0.14 2.69 -12.76
C SER A 118 -0.21 1.99 -14.11
N CYS A 119 -1.43 1.80 -14.65
CA CYS A 119 -1.63 1.28 -16.01
C CYS A 119 -1.01 2.22 -17.05
N LEU A 120 -1.26 3.54 -16.95
CA LEU A 120 -0.71 4.52 -17.88
C LEU A 120 0.82 4.62 -17.78
N LEU A 121 1.37 4.56 -16.56
CA LEU A 121 2.82 4.50 -16.31
C LEU A 121 3.45 3.28 -17.00
N PHE A 122 2.86 2.10 -16.81
CA PHE A 122 3.37 0.88 -17.42
C PHE A 122 3.26 0.93 -18.95
N CYS A 123 2.13 1.41 -19.48
CA CYS A 123 1.94 1.59 -20.91
C CYS A 123 2.98 2.55 -21.51
N GLY A 124 3.16 3.73 -20.92
CA GLY A 124 4.15 4.71 -21.36
C GLY A 124 5.59 4.20 -21.27
N SER A 125 5.96 3.51 -20.18
CA SER A 125 7.29 2.90 -20.04
C SER A 125 7.53 1.76 -21.04
N SER A 126 6.48 1.02 -21.42
CA SER A 126 6.54 -0.04 -22.44
C SER A 126 6.86 0.53 -23.83
N CYS A 127 6.34 1.72 -24.16
CA CYS A 127 6.65 2.39 -25.42
C CYS A 127 8.14 2.68 -25.61
N CYS A 128 8.90 2.80 -24.51
CA CYS A 128 10.36 3.02 -24.52
C CYS A 128 11.17 1.76 -24.16
N ALA A 129 10.56 0.58 -24.14
CA ALA A 129 11.17 -0.69 -23.67
C ALA A 129 11.70 -0.66 -22.22
N LEU A 130 11.19 0.26 -21.39
CA LEU A 130 11.58 0.43 -19.98
C LEU A 130 10.58 -0.20 -19.00
N HIS A 131 9.61 -0.98 -19.49
CA HIS A 131 8.56 -1.61 -18.68
C HIS A 131 9.08 -2.48 -17.52
N TRP A 132 10.27 -3.05 -17.67
CA TRP A 132 10.91 -3.88 -16.66
C TRP A 132 11.26 -3.09 -15.39
N ILE A 133 11.45 -1.76 -15.48
CA ILE A 133 11.76 -0.90 -14.34
C ILE A 133 10.57 -0.84 -13.37
N PRO A 134 9.38 -0.32 -13.76
CA PRO A 134 8.23 -0.30 -12.86
C PRO A 134 7.78 -1.71 -12.46
N ALA A 135 7.90 -2.71 -13.35
CA ALA A 135 7.64 -4.12 -13.00
C ALA A 135 8.54 -4.63 -11.86
N SER A 136 9.85 -4.37 -11.93
CA SER A 136 10.80 -4.80 -10.90
C SER A 136 10.58 -4.07 -9.58
N MET A 137 10.26 -2.77 -9.63
CA MET A 137 9.93 -1.97 -8.45
C MET A 137 8.66 -2.49 -7.76
N GLN A 138 7.62 -2.81 -8.53
CA GLN A 138 6.38 -3.39 -8.00
C GLN A 138 6.63 -4.76 -7.39
N ARG A 139 7.42 -5.60 -8.05
CA ARG A 139 7.79 -6.92 -7.54
C ARG A 139 8.54 -6.80 -6.20
N ALA A 140 9.52 -5.91 -6.12
CA ALA A 140 10.26 -5.66 -4.88
C ALA A 140 9.34 -5.15 -3.76
N ALA A 141 8.38 -4.28 -4.07
CA ALA A 141 7.40 -3.79 -3.10
C ALA A 141 6.49 -4.91 -2.57
N ILE A 142 6.00 -5.78 -3.44
CA ILE A 142 5.20 -6.96 -3.06
C ILE A 142 6.03 -7.92 -2.19
N ARG A 143 7.30 -8.14 -2.56
CA ARG A 143 8.22 -8.97 -1.79
C ARG A 143 8.43 -8.43 -0.38
N ALA A 144 8.62 -7.11 -0.24
CA ALA A 144 8.75 -6.47 1.05
C ALA A 144 7.43 -6.51 1.86
N LYS A 145 6.28 -6.22 1.23
CA LYS A 145 4.96 -6.16 1.90
C LYS A 145 4.57 -7.50 2.52
N TYR A 146 4.76 -8.60 1.79
CA TYR A 146 4.35 -9.93 2.25
C TYR A 146 5.49 -10.78 2.80
N ASN A 147 6.67 -10.18 3.03
CA ASN A 147 7.89 -10.84 3.49
C ASN A 147 8.22 -12.11 2.68
N LEU A 148 8.24 -11.97 1.35
CA LEU A 148 8.53 -13.08 0.42
C LEU A 148 10.03 -13.26 0.22
N GLU A 149 10.46 -14.46 -0.14
CA GLU A 149 11.83 -14.75 -0.55
C GLU A 149 12.21 -14.05 -1.87
N GLY A 150 13.49 -13.71 -2.02
CA GLY A 150 14.04 -13.13 -3.25
C GLY A 150 15.04 -12.01 -2.99
N ASN A 151 15.48 -11.39 -4.08
CA ASN A 151 16.44 -10.29 -4.08
C ASN A 151 16.23 -9.38 -5.28
N CYS A 152 16.84 -8.19 -5.27
CA CYS A 152 16.65 -7.20 -6.33
C CYS A 152 17.05 -7.69 -7.73
N ILE A 153 18.14 -8.45 -7.85
CA ILE A 153 18.60 -8.96 -9.15
C ILE A 153 17.60 -9.96 -9.73
N GLU A 154 17.06 -10.86 -8.90
CA GLU A 154 15.98 -11.74 -9.31
C GLU A 154 14.72 -10.98 -9.73
N ASP A 155 14.39 -9.89 -9.02
CA ASP A 155 13.22 -9.11 -9.32
C ASP A 155 13.35 -8.41 -10.69
N ILE A 156 14.55 -7.89 -11.00
CA ILE A 156 14.88 -7.32 -12.32
C ILE A 156 14.87 -8.41 -13.39
N ALA A 157 15.55 -9.54 -13.17
CA ALA A 157 15.65 -10.63 -14.14
C ALA A 157 14.28 -11.22 -14.51
N LYS A 158 13.40 -11.45 -13.53
CA LYS A 158 12.04 -11.95 -13.77
C LYS A 158 11.20 -10.91 -14.51
N SER A 159 11.33 -9.64 -14.17
CA SER A 159 10.61 -8.53 -14.81
C SER A 159 11.04 -8.28 -16.25
N PHE A 160 12.31 -8.52 -16.57
CA PHE A 160 12.87 -8.35 -17.91
C PHE A 160 12.69 -9.58 -18.80
N CYS A 161 13.07 -10.78 -18.33
CA CYS A 161 13.14 -11.98 -19.15
C CYS A 161 11.77 -12.66 -19.40
N CYS A 162 10.81 -12.52 -18.48
CA CYS A 162 9.41 -12.90 -18.75
C CYS A 162 8.44 -11.92 -18.08
N ALA A 163 8.32 -10.71 -18.63
CA ALA A 163 7.43 -9.67 -18.12
C ALA A 163 5.98 -10.17 -17.93
N CYS A 164 5.43 -10.90 -18.90
CA CYS A 164 4.07 -11.45 -18.79
C CYS A 164 3.93 -12.45 -17.63
N CYS A 165 4.82 -13.46 -17.56
CA CYS A 165 4.83 -14.44 -16.47
C CYS A 165 4.93 -13.76 -15.09
N ASN A 166 5.81 -12.76 -15.00
CA ASN A 166 6.06 -12.00 -13.79
C ASN A 166 4.80 -11.26 -13.33
N LEU A 167 4.12 -10.53 -14.24
CA LEU A 167 2.89 -9.82 -13.91
C LEU A 167 1.77 -10.76 -13.46
N ILE A 168 1.62 -11.92 -14.13
CA ILE A 168 0.63 -12.94 -13.75
C ILE A 168 0.95 -13.53 -12.38
N GLN A 169 2.21 -13.86 -12.11
CA GLN A 169 2.63 -14.36 -10.80
C GLN A 169 2.30 -13.34 -9.70
N LEU A 170 2.60 -12.06 -9.91
CA LEU A 170 2.32 -11.02 -8.92
C LEU A 170 0.82 -10.82 -8.69
N GLU A 171 0.00 -10.84 -9.75
CA GLU A 171 -1.44 -10.73 -9.61
C GLU A 171 -2.01 -11.88 -8.79
N LYS A 172 -1.65 -13.13 -9.11
CA LYS A 172 -2.11 -14.31 -8.38
C LYS A 172 -1.62 -14.33 -6.93
N GLU A 173 -0.36 -13.94 -6.69
CA GLU A 173 0.21 -13.90 -5.35
C GLU A 173 -0.50 -12.86 -4.47
N THR A 174 -0.74 -11.67 -5.01
CA THR A 174 -1.42 -10.59 -4.28
C THR A 174 -2.88 -10.94 -4.02
N GLU A 175 -3.57 -11.54 -4.99
CA GLU A 175 -4.93 -12.05 -4.80
C GLU A 175 -5.00 -13.10 -3.69
N HIS A 176 -4.12 -14.10 -3.75
CA HIS A 176 -4.07 -15.18 -2.77
C HIS A 176 -3.84 -14.64 -1.35
N ARG A 177 -2.88 -13.73 -1.18
CA ARG A 177 -2.52 -13.20 0.14
C ARG A 177 -3.56 -12.25 0.71
N GLU A 178 -4.10 -11.34 -0.11
CA GLU A 178 -5.19 -10.47 0.34
C GLU A 178 -6.44 -11.29 0.71
N ALA A 179 -6.74 -12.38 -0.01
CA ALA A 179 -7.79 -13.31 0.38
C ALA A 179 -7.53 -13.97 1.76
N LEU A 180 -6.29 -14.40 2.03
CA LEU A 180 -5.92 -14.94 3.35
C LEU A 180 -6.05 -13.91 4.48
N LEU A 181 -5.60 -12.67 4.25
CA LEU A 181 -5.71 -11.58 5.24
C LEU A 181 -7.18 -11.27 5.58
N ARG A 182 -8.07 -11.32 4.58
CA ARG A 182 -9.52 -11.15 4.77
C ARG A 182 -10.15 -12.30 5.56
N ASN A 183 -9.73 -13.53 5.29
CA ASN A 183 -10.27 -14.71 5.98
C ASN A 183 -9.72 -14.83 7.41
N GLY A 184 -8.47 -14.42 7.66
CA GLY A 184 -7.89 -14.39 9.00
C GLY A 184 -8.52 -13.33 9.90
N SER A 185 -8.89 -12.18 9.34
CA SER A 185 -9.57 -11.11 10.09
C SER A 185 -11.02 -11.45 10.48
N SER A 186 -11.73 -12.26 9.67
CA SER A 186 -13.09 -12.71 10.02
C SER A 186 -13.10 -13.78 11.13
N GLU A 187 -12.10 -14.66 11.18
CA GLU A 187 -11.94 -15.63 12.27
C GLU A 187 -11.59 -14.94 13.60
N GLN A 188 -10.82 -13.84 13.57
CA GLN A 188 -10.48 -13.07 14.78
C GLN A 188 -11.67 -12.26 15.35
N TYR A 189 -12.76 -12.06 14.57
CA TYR A 189 -13.97 -11.33 14.99
C TYR A 189 -15.15 -12.24 15.39
N LYS A 190 -14.99 -13.56 15.49
CA LYS A 190 -16.03 -14.40 16.14
C LYS A 190 -16.01 -14.13 17.64
N SER A 191 -16.86 -13.21 18.10
CA SER A 191 -17.16 -13.02 19.52
C SER A 191 -17.70 -14.33 20.10
N ASP A 192 -17.00 -14.88 21.09
CA ASP A 192 -17.43 -16.07 21.82
C ASP A 192 -18.80 -15.79 22.48
N ASN A 193 -19.86 -16.41 21.94
CA ASN A 193 -21.22 -16.27 22.44
C ASN A 193 -21.37 -17.13 23.70
N GLY A 194 -21.14 -16.55 24.88
CA GLY A 194 -21.35 -17.31 26.12
C GLY A 194 -21.00 -16.64 27.44
N MET A 195 -21.19 -15.33 27.62
CA MET A 195 -21.13 -14.73 28.98
C MET A 195 -22.45 -15.04 29.71
N VAL A 196 -22.55 -16.23 30.31
CA VAL A 196 -23.61 -16.57 31.27
C VAL A 196 -23.31 -15.84 32.58
N TYR A 197 -24.16 -14.87 32.93
CA TYR A 197 -24.10 -14.23 34.24
C TYR A 197 -24.66 -15.19 35.30
N PRO A 198 -23.91 -15.49 36.38
CA PRO A 198 -24.48 -16.21 37.51
C PRO A 198 -25.52 -15.31 38.19
N GLY A 199 -26.76 -15.81 38.26
CA GLY A 199 -27.89 -15.13 38.88
C GLY A 199 -27.66 -14.87 40.36
N ALA A 200 -27.96 -13.65 40.78
CA ALA A 200 -27.96 -13.25 42.19
C ALA A 200 -29.06 -14.01 42.95
N ASN A 201 -28.63 -14.70 43.99
CA ASN A 201 -29.44 -15.35 45.02
C ASN A 201 -29.69 -14.41 46.19
#